data_AF-A0A7X8D0L9-F1
#
_entry.id   AF-A0A7X8D0L9-F1
#
_cell.length_a   1.000
_cell.length_b   1.000
_cell.length_c   1.000
_cell.angle_alpha   90.00
_cell.angle_beta   90.00
_cell.angle_gamma   90.00
#
_symmetry.space_group_name_H-M   'P 1'
#
loop_
_entity.id
_entity.type
_entity.pdbx_description
1 polymer ?
#
loop_
_entity_poly.entity_id
_entity_poly.type
_entity_poly.pdbx_seq_one_letter_code
_entity_poly.pdbx_strand_id
1 'polypeptide(L)'
;MQDKKIIELKRKINHDDFRRQEREIKEKKRRQKLAAPTKKKRRKFNVIKFLFVVFLMYFVYTAFNQYEMLEDLNRQIEEKEKTKAQVETEALQLKSDVEKLNDEEALMEIIEKIAREQYKMVKPNETIYIDKNKNDNKLIQGIGIQEELKNN
;
A
#
# COMPACT_ATOMS: atom_id res chain seq x y z
N MET A 1 -89.96 -36.66 -49.40
CA MET A 1 -89.31 -36.43 -48.08
C MET A 1 -88.03 -37.25 -47.88
N GLN A 2 -87.85 -38.39 -48.55
CA GLN A 2 -86.71 -39.30 -48.34
C GLN A 2 -85.38 -38.75 -48.88
N ASP A 3 -85.38 -38.06 -50.04
CA ASP A 3 -84.15 -37.55 -50.66
C ASP A 3 -83.44 -36.46 -49.83
N LYS A 4 -84.22 -35.61 -49.16
CA LYS A 4 -83.68 -34.58 -48.25
C LYS A 4 -82.92 -35.22 -47.07
N LYS A 5 -83.43 -36.34 -46.55
CA LYS A 5 -82.79 -37.10 -45.46
C LYS A 5 -81.49 -37.75 -45.93
N ILE A 6 -81.45 -38.27 -47.17
CA ILE A 6 -80.24 -38.87 -47.77
C ILE A 6 -79.15 -37.80 -47.99
N ILE A 7 -79.52 -36.61 -48.47
CA ILE A 7 -78.58 -35.49 -48.68
C ILE A 7 -77.99 -35.02 -47.34
N GLU A 8 -78.82 -34.90 -46.30
CA GLU A 8 -78.36 -34.50 -44.96
C GLU A 8 -77.42 -35.55 -44.35
N LEU A 9 -77.75 -36.84 -44.48
CA LEU A 9 -76.89 -37.93 -44.02
C LEU A 9 -75.54 -37.93 -44.75
N LYS A 10 -75.53 -37.76 -46.08
CA LYS A 10 -74.28 -37.63 -46.85
C LYS A 10 -73.45 -36.42 -46.45
N ARG A 11 -74.09 -35.30 -46.06
CA ARG A 11 -73.41 -34.09 -45.57
C ARG A 11 -72.81 -34.30 -44.18
N LYS A 12 -73.54 -34.96 -43.27
CA LYS A 12 -73.04 -35.33 -41.93
C LYS A 12 -71.86 -36.29 -42.00
N ILE A 13 -71.96 -37.33 -42.84
CA ILE A 13 -70.87 -38.31 -43.04
C ILE A 13 -69.61 -37.62 -43.55
N ASN A 14 -69.73 -36.78 -44.59
CA ASN A 14 -68.58 -36.00 -45.08
C ASN A 14 -67.97 -35.13 -43.97
N HIS A 15 -68.80 -34.43 -43.20
CA HIS A 15 -68.31 -33.56 -42.12
C HIS A 15 -67.59 -34.35 -41.01
N ASP A 16 -68.10 -35.53 -40.64
CA ASP A 16 -67.47 -36.40 -39.66
C ASP A 16 -66.15 -36.99 -40.17
N ASP A 17 -66.08 -37.34 -41.45
CA ASP A 17 -64.87 -37.83 -42.10
C ASP A 17 -63.79 -36.74 -42.19
N PHE A 18 -64.17 -35.50 -42.51
CA PHE A 18 -63.25 -34.35 -42.45
C PHE A 18 -62.67 -34.17 -41.04
N ARG A 19 -63.52 -34.25 -39.99
CA ARG A 19 -63.05 -34.12 -38.60
C ARG A 19 -62.15 -35.28 -38.17
N ARG A 20 -62.36 -36.48 -38.70
CA ARG A 20 -61.48 -37.65 -38.46
C ARG A 20 -60.13 -37.45 -39.13
N GLN A 21 -60.11 -37.04 -40.39
CA GLN A 21 -58.87 -36.74 -41.13
C GLN A 21 -58.07 -35.64 -40.44
N GLU A 22 -58.70 -34.57 -39.96
CA GLU A 22 -58.01 -33.51 -39.22
C GLU A 22 -57.34 -34.03 -37.94
N ARG A 23 -58.03 -34.92 -37.19
CA ARG A 23 -57.46 -35.54 -36.00
C ARG A 23 -56.29 -36.44 -36.33
N GLU A 24 -56.41 -37.26 -37.37
CA GLU A 24 -55.33 -38.14 -37.82
C GLU A 24 -54.11 -37.35 -38.32
N ILE A 25 -54.32 -36.26 -39.05
CA ILE A 25 -53.24 -35.37 -39.50
C ILE A 25 -52.57 -34.71 -38.29
N LYS A 26 -53.36 -34.25 -37.31
CA LYS A 26 -52.85 -33.65 -36.07
C LYS A 26 -52.07 -34.66 -35.24
N GLU A 27 -52.53 -35.91 -35.14
CA GLU A 27 -51.84 -36.99 -34.47
C GLU A 27 -50.56 -37.42 -35.20
N LYS A 28 -50.60 -37.55 -36.53
CA LYS A 28 -49.39 -37.82 -37.34
C LYS A 28 -48.36 -36.72 -37.18
N LYS A 29 -48.76 -35.44 -37.18
CA LYS A 29 -47.87 -34.30 -36.92
C LYS A 29 -47.31 -34.33 -35.48
N ARG A 30 -48.13 -34.68 -34.47
CA ARG A 30 -47.66 -34.84 -33.08
C ARG A 30 -46.67 -36.00 -32.95
N ARG A 31 -46.97 -37.16 -33.54
CA ARG A 31 -46.07 -38.33 -33.57
C ARG A 31 -44.77 -38.01 -34.30
N GLN A 32 -44.82 -37.34 -35.45
CA GLN A 32 -43.61 -36.87 -36.15
C GLN A 32 -42.82 -35.86 -35.32
N LYS A 33 -43.46 -34.94 -34.59
CA LYS A 33 -42.77 -33.97 -33.72
C LYS A 33 -42.13 -34.62 -32.48
N LEU A 34 -42.75 -35.66 -31.94
CA LEU A 34 -42.25 -36.45 -30.80
C LEU A 34 -41.14 -37.43 -31.23
N ALA A 35 -41.27 -38.03 -32.42
CA ALA A 35 -40.28 -38.94 -33.02
C ALA A 35 -39.13 -38.20 -33.71
N ALA A 36 -39.30 -36.91 -34.02
CA ALA A 36 -38.21 -36.09 -34.53
C ALA A 36 -37.10 -36.07 -33.47
N PRO A 37 -35.86 -36.46 -33.81
CA PRO A 37 -34.77 -36.37 -32.88
C PRO A 37 -34.65 -34.91 -32.48
N THR A 38 -34.82 -34.62 -31.19
CA THR A 38 -34.50 -33.30 -30.65
C THR A 38 -33.03 -33.11 -30.98
N LYS A 39 -32.73 -32.30 -32.00
CA LYS A 39 -31.37 -31.88 -32.28
C LYS A 39 -30.95 -31.09 -31.06
N LYS A 40 -30.36 -31.75 -30.06
CA LYS A 40 -29.64 -31.10 -28.97
C LYS A 40 -28.67 -30.19 -29.70
N LYS A 41 -28.96 -28.88 -29.72
CA LYS A 41 -28.01 -27.88 -30.21
C LYS A 41 -26.79 -28.12 -29.34
N ARG A 42 -25.77 -28.80 -29.88
CA ARG A 42 -24.48 -28.93 -29.22
C ARG A 42 -24.04 -27.49 -29.03
N ARG A 43 -24.09 -27.01 -27.79
CA ARG A 43 -23.69 -25.66 -27.41
C ARG A 43 -22.24 -25.59 -27.84
N LYS A 44 -21.97 -24.99 -29.00
CA LYS A 44 -20.60 -24.87 -29.51
C LYS A 44 -19.87 -24.08 -28.43
N PHE A 45 -18.89 -24.72 -27.80
CA PHE A 45 -18.09 -24.09 -26.78
C PHE A 45 -17.32 -22.98 -27.50
N ASN A 46 -17.60 -21.73 -27.18
CA ASN A 46 -16.92 -20.60 -27.81
C ASN A 46 -15.51 -20.53 -27.22
N VAL A 47 -14.56 -21.23 -27.84
CA VAL A 47 -13.15 -21.29 -27.42
C VAL A 47 -12.57 -19.88 -27.23
N ILE A 48 -12.98 -18.92 -28.06
CA ILE A 48 -12.60 -17.50 -27.93
C ILE A 48 -13.07 -16.91 -26.60
N LYS A 49 -14.29 -17.20 -26.15
CA LYS A 49 -14.80 -16.72 -24.85
C LYS A 49 -14.04 -17.37 -23.70
N PHE A 50 -13.69 -18.66 -23.83
CA PHE A 50 -12.89 -19.36 -22.83
C PHE A 50 -11.47 -18.77 -22.74
N LEU A 51 -10.80 -18.56 -23.87
CA LEU A 51 -9.48 -17.92 -23.92
C LEU A 51 -9.52 -16.50 -23.33
N PHE A 52 -10.59 -15.74 -23.59
CA PHE A 52 -10.75 -14.41 -23.02
C PHE A 52 -10.88 -14.44 -21.49
N VAL A 53 -11.61 -15.42 -20.93
CA VAL A 53 -11.71 -15.60 -19.47
C VAL A 53 -10.37 -16.00 -18.87
N VAL A 54 -9.63 -16.91 -19.50
CA VAL A 54 -8.28 -17.30 -19.05
C VAL A 54 -7.31 -16.11 -19.11
N PHE A 55 -7.37 -15.32 -20.18
CA PHE A 55 -6.58 -14.09 -20.31
C PHE A 55 -6.91 -13.07 -19.23
N LEU A 56 -8.19 -12.83 -18.96
CA LEU A 56 -8.62 -11.95 -17.87
C LEU A 56 -8.09 -12.44 -16.51
N MET A 57 -8.17 -13.75 -16.26
CA MET A 57 -7.70 -14.31 -15.00
C MET A 57 -6.17 -14.17 -14.85
N TYR A 58 -5.42 -14.40 -15.92
CA TYR A 58 -3.98 -14.15 -15.97
C TYR A 58 -3.64 -12.66 -15.77
N PHE A 59 -4.38 -11.77 -16.42
CA PHE A 59 -4.18 -10.33 -16.30
C PHE A 59 -4.43 -9.85 -14.87
N VAL A 60 -5.52 -10.28 -14.25
CA VAL A 60 -5.86 -9.96 -12.86
C VAL A 60 -4.77 -10.49 -11.91
N TYR A 61 -4.35 -11.75 -12.07
CA TYR A 61 -3.26 -12.33 -11.27
C TYR A 61 -1.96 -11.53 -11.41
N THR A 62 -1.60 -11.15 -12.64
CA THR A 62 -0.39 -10.36 -12.91
C THR A 62 -0.48 -8.96 -12.30
N ALA A 63 -1.64 -8.30 -12.43
CA ALA A 63 -1.87 -6.96 -11.89
C ALA A 63 -1.79 -6.93 -10.36
N PHE A 64 -2.34 -7.95 -9.67
CA PHE A 64 -2.22 -8.04 -8.21
C PHE A 64 -0.75 -8.19 -7.76
N ASN A 65 0.02 -9.07 -8.40
CA ASN A 65 1.44 -9.23 -8.09
C ASN A 65 2.25 -7.94 -8.36
N GLN A 66 1.92 -7.22 -9.43
CA GLN A 66 2.57 -5.94 -9.74
C GLN A 66 2.18 -4.83 -8.76
N TYR A 67 0.96 -4.84 -8.23
CA TYR A 67 0.49 -3.84 -7.28
C TYR A 67 1.27 -3.90 -5.95
N GLU A 68 1.44 -5.10 -5.38
CA GLU A 68 2.24 -5.28 -4.17
C GLU A 68 3.71 -4.87 -4.37
N MET A 69 4.30 -5.23 -5.51
CA MET A 69 5.66 -4.81 -5.85
C MET A 69 5.79 -3.28 -5.99
N LEU A 70 4.78 -2.62 -6.57
CA LEU A 70 4.78 -1.16 -6.69
C LEU A 70 4.67 -0.46 -5.33
N GLU A 71 3.84 -0.99 -4.44
CA GLU A 71 3.68 -0.44 -3.09
C GLU A 71 4.99 -0.56 -2.30
N ASP A 72 5.64 -1.72 -2.35
CA ASP A 72 6.93 -1.93 -1.70
C ASP A 72 8.03 -1.03 -2.28
N LEU A 73 8.11 -0.90 -3.61
CA LEU A 73 9.05 0.02 -4.25
C LEU A 73 8.82 1.47 -3.83
N ASN A 74 7.56 1.93 -3.77
CA ASN A 74 7.23 3.28 -3.35
C ASN A 74 7.60 3.52 -1.89
N ARG A 75 7.37 2.56 -0.99
CA ARG A 75 7.81 2.64 0.41
C ARG A 75 9.32 2.73 0.51
N GLN A 76 10.05 1.91 -0.23
CA GLN A 76 11.52 1.96 -0.27
C GLN A 76 12.05 3.29 -0.80
N ILE A 77 11.38 3.88 -1.81
CA ILE A 77 11.74 5.21 -2.33
C ILE A 77 11.50 6.27 -1.24
N GLU A 78 10.33 6.27 -0.60
CA GLU A 78 10.00 7.23 0.45
C GLU A 78 10.97 7.14 1.64
N GLU A 79 11.34 5.93 2.05
CA GLU A 79 12.31 5.71 3.12
C GLU A 79 13.70 6.25 2.71
N LYS A 80 14.17 5.95 1.50
CA LYS A 80 15.44 6.47 1.00
C LYS A 80 15.45 7.99 0.85
N GLU A 81 14.34 8.60 0.44
CA GLU A 81 14.21 10.06 0.39
C GLU A 81 14.27 10.67 1.78
N LYS A 82 13.60 10.07 2.77
CA LYS A 82 13.68 10.50 4.18
C LYS A 82 15.11 10.38 4.72
N THR A 83 15.79 9.26 4.49
CA THR A 83 17.18 9.08 4.90
C THR A 83 18.09 10.09 4.21
N LYS A 84 17.90 10.31 2.91
CA LYS A 84 18.69 11.31 2.17
C LYS A 84 18.49 12.71 2.74
N ALA A 85 17.25 13.11 3.02
CA ALA A 85 16.95 14.41 3.63
C ALA A 85 17.60 14.54 5.02
N GLN A 86 17.53 13.49 5.85
CA GLN A 86 18.19 13.48 7.16
C GLN A 86 19.71 13.66 7.02
N VAL A 87 20.35 12.86 6.15
CA VAL A 87 21.80 12.95 5.92
C VAL A 87 22.20 14.31 5.36
N GLU A 88 21.40 14.91 4.46
CA GLU A 88 21.65 16.26 3.96
C GLU A 88 21.54 17.31 5.08
N THR A 89 20.56 17.19 5.98
CA THR A 89 20.44 18.09 7.14
C THR A 89 21.60 17.93 8.11
N GLU A 90 22.03 16.71 8.41
CA GLU A 90 23.20 16.44 9.27
C GLU A 90 24.48 16.95 8.62
N ALA A 91 24.66 16.76 7.32
CA ALA A 91 25.81 17.27 6.59
C ALA A 91 25.85 18.81 6.59
N LEU A 92 24.70 19.49 6.49
CA LEU A 92 24.62 20.94 6.60
C LEU A 92 24.96 21.44 8.01
N GLN A 93 24.47 20.74 9.05
CA GLN A 93 24.81 21.06 10.44
C GLN A 93 26.31 20.88 10.71
N LEU A 94 26.87 19.73 10.32
CA LEU A 94 28.30 19.47 10.46
C LEU A 94 29.15 20.50 9.71
N LYS A 95 28.74 20.90 8.49
CA LYS A 95 29.42 21.96 7.75
C LYS A 95 29.40 23.29 8.50
N SER A 96 28.25 23.68 9.05
CA SER A 96 28.14 24.90 9.86
C SER A 96 29.02 24.83 11.11
N ASP A 97 29.10 23.68 11.77
CA ASP A 97 29.93 23.52 12.96
C ASP A 97 31.43 23.55 12.62
N VAL A 98 31.83 22.94 11.50
CA VAL A 98 33.21 23.06 10.98
C VAL A 98 33.53 24.50 10.60
N GLU A 99 32.60 25.23 10.01
CA GLU A 99 32.79 26.64 9.63
C GLU A 99 33.00 27.53 10.86
N LYS A 100 32.22 27.31 11.95
CA LYS A 100 32.45 27.97 13.24
C LYS A 100 33.80 27.61 13.87
N LEU A 101 34.31 26.41 13.63
CA LEU A 101 35.63 25.99 14.13
C LEU A 101 36.79 26.54 13.28
N ASN A 102 36.54 26.81 12.00
CA ASN A 102 37.49 27.44 11.10
C ASN A 102 37.55 28.96 11.26
N ASP A 103 36.53 29.57 11.84
CA ASP A 103 36.54 30.98 12.21
C ASP A 103 37.41 31.17 13.47
N GLU A 104 38.55 31.82 13.28
CA GLU A 104 39.63 31.89 14.28
C GLU A 104 39.18 32.58 15.57
N GLU A 105 38.25 33.54 15.48
CA GLU A 105 37.63 34.20 16.63
C GLU A 105 36.71 33.27 17.43
N ALA A 106 35.87 32.49 16.75
CA ALA A 106 34.95 31.55 17.40
C ALA A 106 35.72 30.37 18.04
N LEU A 107 36.78 29.89 17.40
CA LEU A 107 37.68 28.89 17.97
C LEU A 107 38.35 29.42 19.24
N MET A 108 38.80 30.69 19.23
CA MET A 108 39.43 31.32 20.39
C MET A 108 38.46 31.51 21.55
N GLU A 109 37.19 31.84 21.29
CA GLU A 109 36.14 31.92 22.32
C GLU A 109 35.86 30.54 22.96
N ILE A 110 35.78 29.48 22.14
CA ILE A 110 35.58 28.10 22.62
C ILE A 110 36.75 27.66 23.50
N ILE A 111 37.99 27.91 23.07
CA ILE A 111 39.20 27.59 23.85
C ILE A 111 39.22 28.37 25.17
N GLU A 112 38.89 29.67 25.14
CA GLU A 112 38.82 30.50 26.35
C GLU A 112 37.77 29.97 27.35
N LYS A 113 36.59 29.57 26.85
CA LYS A 113 35.55 28.95 27.68
C LYS A 113 36.01 27.65 28.31
N ILE A 114 36.58 26.73 27.54
CA ILE A 114 37.09 25.44 28.06
C ILE A 114 38.20 25.69 29.09
N ALA A 115 39.12 26.61 28.79
CA ALA A 115 40.21 26.97 29.69
C ALA A 115 39.70 27.53 31.03
N ARG A 116 38.69 28.41 31.02
CA ARG A 116 38.10 29.00 32.24
C ARG A 116 37.17 28.05 32.98
N GLU A 117 36.37 27.26 32.28
CA GLU A 117 35.35 26.40 32.89
C GLU A 117 35.94 25.11 33.42
N GLN A 118 36.75 24.41 32.61
CA GLN A 118 37.30 23.10 32.96
C GLN A 118 38.66 23.20 33.63
N TYR A 119 39.54 24.05 33.10
CA TYR A 119 40.92 24.16 33.60
C TYR A 119 41.13 25.32 34.59
N LYS A 120 40.12 26.17 34.79
CA LYS A 120 40.17 27.37 35.65
C LYS A 120 41.40 28.25 35.36
N MET A 121 41.86 28.25 34.10
CA MET A 121 42.96 29.08 33.63
C MET A 121 42.47 30.51 33.36
N VAL A 122 43.34 31.49 33.60
CA VAL A 122 43.08 32.92 33.39
C VAL A 122 44.26 33.55 32.66
N LYS A 123 44.03 34.70 32.02
CA LYS A 123 45.09 35.38 31.28
C LYS A 123 46.19 35.87 32.24
N PRO A 124 47.45 35.99 31.77
CA PRO A 124 48.48 36.68 32.54
C PRO A 124 47.93 38.07 32.89
N ASN A 125 47.90 38.43 34.18
CA ASN A 125 47.31 39.66 34.75
C ASN A 125 45.81 39.61 35.15
N GLU A 126 45.13 38.46 35.04
CA GLU A 126 43.79 38.26 35.62
C GLU A 126 43.90 37.50 36.96
N THR A 127 43.16 37.94 37.99
CA THR A 127 43.13 37.30 39.31
C THR A 127 41.83 36.54 39.53
N ILE A 128 41.91 35.26 39.92
CA ILE A 128 40.75 34.44 40.26
C ILE A 128 40.31 34.77 41.69
N TYR A 129 39.06 35.20 41.87
CA TYR A 129 38.47 35.36 43.20
C TYR A 129 37.76 34.06 43.62
N ILE A 130 38.25 33.43 44.68
CA ILE A 130 37.63 32.23 45.27
C ILE A 130 37.03 32.64 46.62
N ASP A 131 35.71 32.51 46.73
CA ASP A 131 35.01 32.71 48.01
C ASP A 131 35.31 31.53 48.95
N LYS A 132 36.06 31.80 50.02
CA LYS A 132 36.47 30.81 51.03
C LYS A 132 35.31 30.33 51.91
N ASN A 133 34.19 31.04 51.94
CA ASN A 133 33.03 30.70 52.77
C ASN A 133 32.04 29.76 52.05
N LYS A 134 32.31 29.42 50.78
CA LYS A 134 31.55 28.44 50.00
C LYS A 134 32.31 27.12 49.94
N ASN A 135 31.84 26.16 50.73
CA ASN A 135 32.48 24.86 50.96
C ASN A 135 32.38 23.89 49.75
N ASP A 136 31.66 24.28 48.70
CA ASP A 136 31.43 23.46 47.51
C ASP A 136 32.55 23.60 46.45
N ASN A 137 33.56 24.41 46.73
CA ASN A 137 34.64 24.75 45.80
C ASN A 137 35.78 23.70 45.82
N LYS A 138 35.80 22.80 44.83
CA LYS A 138 36.85 21.77 44.63
C LYS A 138 38.29 22.33 44.52
N LEU A 139 38.46 23.61 44.22
CA LEU A 139 39.76 24.30 44.17
C LEU A 139 40.44 24.36 45.53
N ILE A 140 39.67 24.50 46.62
CA ILE A 140 40.21 24.64 47.98
C ILE A 140 40.75 23.28 48.49
N GLN A 141 40.32 22.17 47.90
CA GLN A 141 40.70 20.82 48.34
C GLN A 141 42.09 20.39 47.83
N GLY A 142 42.63 21.03 46.78
CA GLY A 142 43.90 20.64 46.15
C GLY A 142 45.03 21.66 46.25
N ILE A 143 44.75 22.90 46.67
CA ILE A 143 45.76 23.95 46.83
C ILE A 143 46.12 23.98 48.32
N GLY A 144 47.31 23.50 48.67
CA GLY A 144 47.74 23.28 50.05
C GLY A 144 47.63 24.53 50.93
N ILE A 145 46.61 24.55 51.79
CA ILE A 145 46.49 25.41 52.98
C ILE A 145 46.28 24.48 54.20
N GLN A 146 47.05 23.40 54.30
CA GLN A 146 47.01 22.51 55.49
C GLN A 146 47.86 23.05 56.65
N GLU A 147 48.69 24.06 56.43
CA GLU A 147 49.61 24.59 57.46
C GLU A 147 48.96 25.60 58.42
N GLU A 148 47.87 26.28 58.05
CA GLU A 148 47.33 27.40 58.88
C GLU A 148 46.19 27.02 59.84
N LEU A 149 45.66 25.79 59.80
CA LEU A 149 44.56 25.36 60.69
C LEU A 149 45.01 24.62 61.97
N LYS A 150 46.32 24.52 62.21
CA LYS A 150 46.87 23.84 63.42
C LYS A 150 47.21 24.76 64.58
N ASN A 151 47.14 26.08 64.39
CA ASN A 151 47.39 27.08 65.44
C ASN A 151 46.17 27.98 65.63
N ASN A 152 45.08 27.43 66.18
CA ASN A 152 44.13 28.18 67.00
C ASN A 152 43.40 27.22 67.94
#